data_AF-A0A951XCY3-F1
#
_entry.id   AF-A0A951XCY3-F1
#
_cell.length_a   1.000
_cell.length_b   1.000
_cell.length_c   1.000
_cell.angle_alpha   90.00
_cell.angle_beta   90.00
_cell.angle_gamma   90.00
#
_symmetry.space_group_name_H-M   'P 1'
#
loop_
_entity.id
_entity.type
_entity.pdbx_description
1 polymer ?
#
loop_
_entity_poly.entity_id
_entity_poly.type
_entity_poly.pdbx_seq_one_letter_code
_entity_poly.pdbx_strand_id
1 'polypeptide(L)'
;PGIANVSLGIFAGMLLKEGKYSGVKKVQIMVIAGIISIGLALLWNLDFPFNKNLWSSSFVLLTGGLSLLLLALFYYIIDVRGYKKWSFFLKVIGMNSILIYVSPVFIHWDYTANALFKWLGQLAGETYGPFVLAFSAVLIQWLFLYFLYKKKVFLKV
;
A
#
# COMPACT_ATOMS: atom_id res chain seq x y z
N PRO A 1 -7.42 17.11 -11.62
CA PRO A 1 -7.04 16.43 -10.34
C PRO A 1 -6.13 15.21 -10.52
N GLY A 2 -6.45 14.27 -11.42
CA GLY A 2 -5.64 13.07 -11.65
C GLY A 2 -4.19 13.35 -12.10
N ILE A 3 -3.99 14.30 -13.02
CA ILE A 3 -2.66 14.71 -13.50
C ILE A 3 -1.80 15.24 -12.34
N ALA A 4 -2.37 16.00 -11.41
CA ALA A 4 -1.64 16.52 -10.25
C ALA A 4 -1.13 15.40 -9.33
N ASN A 5 -1.96 14.37 -9.06
CA ASN A 5 -1.53 13.20 -8.29
C ASN A 5 -0.40 12.42 -8.98
N VAL A 6 -0.51 12.24 -10.30
CA VAL A 6 0.55 11.58 -11.08
C VAL A 6 1.84 12.39 -11.02
N SER A 7 1.78 13.70 -11.23
CA SER A 7 2.95 14.58 -11.15
C SER A 7 3.61 14.54 -9.77
N LEU A 8 2.85 14.58 -8.68
CA LEU A 8 3.39 14.43 -7.31
C LEU A 8 4.13 13.11 -7.13
N GLY A 9 3.58 12.01 -7.66
CA GLY A 9 4.23 10.70 -7.64
C GLY A 9 5.53 10.67 -8.46
N ILE A 10 5.53 11.27 -9.65
CA ILE A 10 6.72 11.37 -10.50
C ILE A 10 7.81 12.17 -9.78
N PHE A 11 7.50 13.33 -9.19
CA PHE A 11 8.48 14.12 -8.45
C PHE A 11 9.06 13.37 -7.24
N ALA A 12 8.22 12.67 -6.47
CA ALA A 12 8.69 11.82 -5.37
C ALA A 12 9.62 10.71 -5.88
N GLY A 13 9.28 10.07 -7.00
CA GLY A 13 10.13 9.05 -7.64
C GLY A 13 11.45 9.60 -8.16
N MET A 14 11.45 10.81 -8.75
CA MET A 14 12.68 11.49 -9.18
C MET A 14 13.60 11.78 -7.99
N LEU A 15 13.07 12.32 -6.88
CA LEU A 15 13.84 12.59 -5.66
C LEU A 15 14.49 11.32 -5.09
N LEU A 16 13.79 10.19 -5.14
CA LEU A 16 14.33 8.91 -4.69
C LEU A 16 15.43 8.38 -5.62
N LYS A 17 15.25 8.52 -6.94
CA LYS A 17 16.22 8.08 -7.95
C LYS A 17 17.47 8.95 -8.00
N GLU A 18 17.35 10.23 -7.68
CA GLU A 18 18.45 11.18 -7.74
C GLU A 18 19.56 10.83 -6.73
N GLY A 19 20.78 10.59 -7.21
CA GLY A 19 21.94 10.22 -6.36
C GLY A 19 22.55 11.39 -5.57
N LYS A 20 21.97 12.58 -5.68
CA LYS A 20 22.56 13.84 -5.18
C LYS A 20 22.45 14.01 -3.66
N TYR A 21 21.49 13.37 -3.01
CA TYR A 21 21.20 13.54 -1.59
C TYR A 21 21.42 12.24 -0.80
N SER A 22 21.93 12.37 0.43
CA SER A 22 21.99 11.25 1.38
C SER A 22 20.59 10.73 1.72
N GLY A 23 20.48 9.44 2.07
CA GLY A 23 19.19 8.81 2.36
C GLY A 23 18.38 9.55 3.44
N VAL A 24 19.03 10.02 4.50
CA VAL A 24 18.38 10.81 5.56
C VAL A 24 17.86 12.15 5.04
N LYS A 25 18.62 12.84 4.17
CA LYS A 25 18.22 14.13 3.61
C LYS A 25 17.01 14.00 2.68
N LYS A 26 16.91 12.90 1.93
CA LYS A 26 15.71 12.58 1.13
C LYS A 26 14.48 12.42 2.02
N VAL A 27 14.60 11.68 3.13
CA VAL A 27 13.51 11.52 4.11
C VAL A 27 13.08 12.87 4.67
N GLN A 28 14.02 13.73 5.06
CA GLN A 28 13.70 15.06 5.58
C GLN A 28 12.92 15.91 4.57
N ILE A 29 13.39 15.97 3.31
CA ILE A 29 12.71 16.71 2.24
C ILE A 29 11.28 16.19 2.08
N MET A 30 11.11 14.87 2.08
CA MET A 30 9.79 14.26 1.94
C MET A 30 8.88 14.56 3.13
N VAL A 31 9.39 14.46 4.36
CA VAL A 31 8.60 14.77 5.56
C VAL A 31 8.16 16.23 5.55
N ILE A 32 9.07 17.16 5.26
CA ILE A 32 8.75 18.59 5.20
C ILE A 32 7.72 18.87 4.09
N ALA A 33 7.94 18.36 2.87
CA ALA A 33 7.01 18.55 1.77
C ALA A 33 5.63 17.93 2.05
N GLY A 34 5.58 16.77 2.71
CA GLY A 34 4.33 16.12 3.11
C GLY A 34 3.56 16.92 4.16
N ILE A 35 4.24 17.43 5.20
CA ILE A 35 3.62 18.27 6.23
C ILE A 35 3.09 19.59 5.62
N ILE A 36 3.89 20.26 4.78
CA ILE A 36 3.47 21.48 4.10
C ILE A 36 2.25 21.22 3.22
N SER A 37 2.24 20.11 2.47
CA SER A 37 1.11 19.74 1.61
C SER A 37 -0.16 19.50 2.43
N ILE A 38 -0.06 18.80 3.57
CA ILE A 38 -1.20 18.59 4.47
C ILE A 38 -1.70 19.91 5.05
N GLY A 39 -0.79 20.78 5.51
CA GLY A 39 -1.16 22.10 6.04
C GLY A 39 -1.89 22.95 5.01
N LEU A 40 -1.38 23.01 3.78
CA LEU A 40 -2.04 23.69 2.66
C LEU A 40 -3.39 23.07 2.32
N ALA A 41 -3.51 21.73 2.38
CA ALA A 41 -4.77 21.05 2.11
C ALA A 41 -5.86 21.38 3.14
N LEU A 42 -5.49 21.49 4.42
CA LEU A 42 -6.40 21.87 5.50
C LEU A 42 -6.83 23.33 5.40
N LEU A 43 -5.94 24.23 4.97
CA LEU A 43 -6.31 25.62 4.70
C LEU A 43 -7.23 25.73 3.49
N TRP A 44 -6.91 25.03 2.41
CA TRP A 44 -7.73 25.00 1.19
C TRP A 44 -9.11 24.39 1.45
N ASN A 45 -9.22 23.47 2.40
CA ASN A 45 -10.50 22.88 2.81
C ASN A 45 -11.52 23.91 3.33
N LEU A 46 -11.10 25.08 3.79
CA LEU A 46 -12.00 26.13 4.26
C LEU A 46 -12.85 26.72 3.13
N ASP A 47 -12.25 26.95 1.96
CA ASP A 47 -12.94 27.47 0.78
C ASP A 47 -13.48 26.37 -0.14
N PHE A 48 -12.73 25.25 -0.26
CA PHE A 48 -13.10 24.14 -1.11
C PHE A 48 -13.04 22.81 -0.33
N PRO A 49 -14.19 22.33 0.17
CA PRO A 49 -14.22 21.21 1.10
C PRO A 49 -13.73 19.90 0.47
N PHE A 50 -13.27 19.01 1.33
CA PHE A 50 -12.88 17.66 0.94
C PHE A 50 -14.07 16.91 0.33
N ASN A 51 -13.95 16.60 -0.96
CA ASN A 51 -14.95 15.84 -1.68
C ASN A 51 -14.27 14.68 -2.38
N LYS A 52 -14.48 13.48 -1.84
CA LYS A 52 -13.94 12.23 -2.35
C LYS A 52 -14.53 11.85 -3.72
N ASN A 53 -15.80 12.17 -3.96
CA ASN A 53 -16.49 11.81 -5.21
C ASN A 53 -16.02 12.67 -6.37
N LEU A 54 -15.74 13.96 -6.12
CA LEU A 54 -15.25 14.90 -7.13
C LEU A 54 -13.71 14.91 -7.23
N TRP A 55 -13.03 14.19 -6.35
CA TRP A 55 -11.57 14.21 -6.24
C TRP A 55 -11.03 15.65 -6.15
N SER A 56 -11.52 16.40 -5.16
CA SER A 56 -11.24 17.84 -5.02
C SER A 56 -9.73 18.16 -4.93
N SER A 57 -9.30 19.35 -5.33
CA SER A 57 -7.90 19.79 -5.25
C SER A 57 -7.37 19.73 -3.81
N SER A 58 -8.17 20.13 -2.83
CA SER A 58 -7.85 20.01 -1.40
C SER A 58 -7.64 18.54 -1.00
N PHE A 59 -8.46 17.62 -1.53
CA PHE A 59 -8.35 16.20 -1.26
C PHE A 59 -7.13 15.55 -1.93
N VAL A 60 -6.79 15.94 -3.16
CA VAL A 60 -5.54 15.57 -3.86
C VAL A 60 -4.34 15.94 -3.00
N LEU A 61 -4.30 17.17 -2.51
CA LEU A 61 -3.16 17.67 -1.74
C LEU A 61 -3.02 16.96 -0.39
N LEU A 62 -4.14 16.68 0.28
CA LEU A 62 -4.16 15.91 1.53
C LEU A 62 -3.65 14.49 1.32
N THR A 63 -4.22 13.76 0.35
CA THR A 63 -3.86 12.36 0.05
C THR A 63 -2.44 12.23 -0.49
N GLY A 64 -1.99 13.20 -1.30
CA GLY A 64 -0.62 13.30 -1.77
C GLY A 64 0.37 13.51 -0.63
N GLY A 65 0.08 14.45 0.27
CA GLY A 65 0.91 14.71 1.46
C GLY A 65 1.03 13.48 2.37
N LEU A 66 -0.09 12.82 2.68
CA LEU A 66 -0.10 11.58 3.47
C LEU A 66 0.69 10.45 2.80
N SER A 67 0.51 10.26 1.49
CA SER A 67 1.24 9.25 0.72
C SER A 67 2.75 9.51 0.75
N LEU A 68 3.15 10.78 0.70
CA LEU A 68 4.55 11.20 0.70
C LEU A 68 5.21 11.01 2.07
N LEU A 69 4.48 11.25 3.17
CA LEU A 69 4.92 10.89 4.53
C LEU A 69 5.08 9.38 4.70
N LEU A 70 4.12 8.60 4.21
CA LEU A 70 4.19 7.15 4.28
C LEU A 70 5.37 6.59 3.46
N LEU A 71 5.62 7.17 2.29
CA LEU A 71 6.78 6.83 1.47
C LEU A 71 8.10 7.17 2.18
N ALA A 72 8.17 8.33 2.85
CA ALA A 72 9.34 8.73 3.64
C ALA A 72 9.61 7.75 4.79
N LEU A 73 8.55 7.33 5.50
CA LEU A 73 8.62 6.34 6.57
C LEU A 73 9.18 5.01 6.07
N PHE A 74 8.61 4.46 4.99
CA PHE A 74 9.07 3.17 4.46
C PHE A 74 10.49 3.24 3.91
N TYR A 75 10.85 4.32 3.20
CA TYR A 75 12.21 4.52 2.71
C TYR A 75 13.21 4.63 3.87
N TYR A 76 12.86 5.33 4.95
CA TYR A 76 13.71 5.40 6.14
C TYR A 76 13.93 4.03 6.80
N ILE A 77 12.86 3.24 6.98
CA ILE A 77 12.93 1.93 7.64
C ILE A 77 13.73 0.92 6.79
N ILE A 78 13.44 0.87 5.49
CA ILE A 78 13.96 -0.17 4.59
C ILE A 78 15.34 0.18 4.04
N ASP A 79 15.51 1.39 3.52
CA ASP A 79 16.71 1.80 2.78
C ASP A 79 17.73 2.50 3.67
N VAL A 80 17.30 3.32 4.63
CA VAL A 80 18.23 4.02 5.55
C VAL A 80 18.63 3.14 6.73
N ARG A 81 17.67 2.53 7.44
CA ARG A 81 17.95 1.66 8.60
C ARG A 81 18.21 0.19 8.25
N GLY A 82 17.95 -0.22 7.01
CA GLY A 82 18.25 -1.57 6.54
C GLY A 82 17.33 -2.68 7.08
N TYR A 83 16.19 -2.36 7.69
CA TYR A 83 15.24 -3.35 8.20
C TYR A 83 14.41 -3.97 7.07
N LYS A 84 15.01 -4.91 6.33
CA LYS A 84 14.42 -5.53 5.14
C LYS A 84 13.62 -6.82 5.40
N LYS A 85 13.73 -7.40 6.59
CA LYS A 85 13.08 -8.70 6.90
C LYS A 85 11.56 -8.59 6.92
N TRP A 86 11.00 -7.54 7.53
CA TRP A 86 9.55 -7.33 7.59
C TRP A 86 8.96 -6.91 6.24
N SER A 87 9.70 -6.12 5.46
CA SER A 87 9.25 -5.68 4.13
C SER A 87 9.13 -6.83 3.14
N PHE A 88 9.72 -8.01 3.41
CA PHE A 88 9.55 -9.20 2.58
C PHE A 88 8.08 -9.59 2.40
N PHE A 89 7.29 -9.55 3.48
CA PHE A 89 5.86 -9.89 3.43
C PHE A 89 5.11 -8.97 2.46
N LEU A 90 5.32 -7.66 2.58
CA LEU A 90 4.71 -6.65 1.70
C LEU A 90 5.25 -6.73 0.27
N LYS A 91 6.54 -7.04 0.11
CA LYS A 91 7.17 -7.18 -1.20
C LYS A 91 6.51 -8.29 -2.01
N VAL A 92 6.27 -9.46 -1.43
CA VAL A 92 5.63 -10.61 -2.10
C VAL A 92 4.28 -10.23 -2.70
N ILE A 93 3.46 -9.49 -1.94
CA ILE A 93 2.16 -8.99 -2.41
C ILE A 93 2.37 -7.93 -3.51
N GLY A 94 3.25 -6.96 -3.26
CA GLY A 94 3.48 -5.83 -4.16
C GLY A 94 4.05 -6.21 -5.54
N MET A 95 4.89 -7.24 -5.63
CA MET A 95 5.46 -7.70 -6.91
C MET A 95 4.43 -8.35 -7.84
N ASN A 96 3.29 -8.80 -7.30
CA ASN A 96 2.20 -9.44 -8.03
C ASN A 96 0.86 -8.73 -7.72
N SER A 97 0.90 -7.41 -7.53
CA SER A 97 -0.24 -6.58 -7.11
C SER A 97 -1.40 -6.63 -8.11
N ILE A 98 -1.10 -6.62 -9.41
CA ILE A 98 -2.12 -6.73 -10.46
C ILE A 98 -2.77 -8.11 -10.47
N LEU A 99 -1.98 -9.16 -10.24
CA LEU A 99 -2.47 -10.53 -10.22
C LEU A 99 -3.42 -10.75 -9.04
N ILE A 100 -3.05 -10.30 -7.83
CA ILE A 100 -3.95 -10.43 -6.68
C ILE A 100 -5.24 -9.62 -6.86
N TYR A 101 -5.16 -8.46 -7.52
CA TYR A 101 -6.34 -7.65 -7.86
C TYR A 101 -7.30 -8.36 -8.83
N VAL A 102 -6.76 -9.00 -9.88
CA VAL A 102 -7.58 -9.71 -10.89
C VAL A 102 -7.96 -11.11 -10.44
N SER A 103 -7.19 -11.73 -9.52
CA SER A 103 -7.38 -13.11 -9.12
C SER A 103 -8.80 -13.51 -8.66
N PRO A 104 -9.61 -12.65 -7.99
CA PRO A 104 -10.97 -13.01 -7.60
C PRO A 104 -11.89 -13.32 -8.77
N VAL A 105 -11.54 -12.89 -10.00
CA VAL A 105 -12.27 -13.23 -11.23
C VAL A 105 -12.15 -14.72 -11.57
N PHE A 106 -11.03 -15.34 -11.20
CA PHE A 106 -10.72 -16.74 -11.53
C PHE A 106 -10.79 -17.66 -10.30
N ILE A 107 -10.52 -17.13 -9.11
CA ILE A 107 -10.37 -17.88 -7.87
C ILE A 107 -11.33 -17.31 -6.81
N HIS A 108 -12.27 -18.14 -6.39
CA HIS A 108 -13.16 -17.82 -5.25
C HIS A 108 -12.40 -18.05 -3.94
N TRP A 109 -11.71 -17.02 -3.45
CA TRP A 109 -10.88 -17.10 -2.26
C TRP A 109 -11.67 -17.48 -0.99
N ASP A 110 -12.87 -16.94 -0.82
CA ASP A 110 -13.73 -17.26 0.33
C ASP A 110 -14.18 -18.72 0.32
N TYR A 111 -14.52 -19.24 -0.86
CA TYR A 111 -14.88 -20.65 -1.02
C TYR A 111 -13.69 -21.54 -0.69
N THR A 112 -12.50 -21.20 -1.19
CA THR A 112 -11.26 -21.95 -0.95
C THR A 112 -10.86 -21.93 0.53
N ALA A 113 -10.99 -20.78 1.18
CA ALA A 113 -10.73 -20.63 2.61
C ALA A 113 -11.70 -21.44 3.46
N ASN A 114 -12.99 -21.42 3.12
CA ASN A 114 -13.98 -22.27 3.78
C ASN A 114 -13.70 -23.76 3.56
N ALA A 115 -13.39 -24.18 2.32
CA ALA A 115 -13.11 -25.59 2.04
C ALA A 115 -11.92 -26.13 2.85
N LEU A 116 -10.88 -25.32 3.04
CA LEU A 116 -9.65 -25.74 3.74
C LEU A 116 -9.66 -25.49 5.25
N PHE A 117 -10.32 -24.43 5.72
CA PHE A 117 -10.19 -23.93 7.10
C PHE A 117 -11.54 -23.73 7.82
N LYS A 118 -12.67 -24.21 7.27
CA LYS A 118 -13.96 -24.15 7.99
C LYS A 118 -13.92 -24.85 9.34
N TRP A 119 -13.22 -25.98 9.44
CA TRP A 119 -13.02 -26.68 10.72
C TRP A 119 -12.27 -25.81 11.75
N LEU A 120 -11.31 -25.00 11.30
CA LEU A 120 -10.55 -24.07 12.14
C LEU A 120 -11.43 -22.89 12.60
N GLY A 121 -12.30 -22.38 11.72
CA GLY A 121 -13.30 -21.38 12.09
C GLY A 121 -14.33 -21.90 13.09
N GLN A 122 -14.75 -23.16 12.97
CA GLN A 122 -15.68 -23.80 13.90
C GLN A 122 -15.06 -24.01 15.30
N LEU A 123 -13.77 -24.38 15.37
CA LEU A 123 -13.03 -24.48 16.63
C LEU A 123 -12.89 -23.14 17.36
N ALA A 124 -12.85 -22.03 16.62
CA ALA A 124 -12.75 -20.69 17.20
C ALA A 124 -14.10 -20.16 17.76
N GLY A 125 -15.19 -20.89 17.55
CA GLY A 125 -16.54 -20.50 17.96
C GLY A 125 -17.18 -19.43 17.06
N GLU A 126 -18.48 -19.19 17.25
CA GLU A 126 -19.26 -18.30 16.37
C GLU A 126 -18.76 -16.84 16.38
N THR A 127 -18.21 -16.38 17.51
CA THR A 127 -17.72 -15.00 17.66
C THR A 127 -16.42 -14.74 16.88
N TYR A 128 -15.49 -15.70 16.87
CA TYR A 128 -14.17 -15.53 16.25
C TYR A 128 -14.02 -16.28 14.92
N GLY A 129 -14.92 -17.20 14.60
CA GLY A 129 -14.91 -18.00 13.37
C GLY A 129 -14.80 -17.17 12.08
N PRO A 130 -15.60 -16.09 11.90
CA PRO A 130 -15.47 -15.23 10.72
C PRO A 130 -14.10 -14.55 10.61
N PHE A 131 -13.51 -14.12 11.72
CA PHE A 131 -12.18 -13.50 11.74
C PHE A 131 -11.09 -14.50 11.35
N VAL A 132 -11.17 -15.72 11.86
CA VAL A 132 -10.23 -16.81 11.53
C VAL A 132 -10.33 -17.16 10.05
N LEU A 133 -11.53 -17.22 9.48
CA LEU A 133 -11.73 -17.49 8.06
C LEU A 133 -11.21 -16.36 7.17
N ALA A 134 -11.46 -15.09 7.54
CA ALA A 134 -10.92 -13.94 6.82
C ALA A 134 -9.39 -13.94 6.81
N PHE A 135 -8.76 -14.22 7.97
CA PHE A 135 -7.31 -14.34 8.07
C PHE A 135 -6.77 -15.51 7.24
N SER A 136 -7.49 -16.65 7.23
CA SER A 136 -7.14 -17.82 6.43
C SER A 136 -7.24 -17.53 4.92
N ALA A 137 -8.22 -16.76 4.47
CA ALA A 137 -8.32 -16.31 3.08
C ALA A 137 -7.12 -15.45 2.67
N VAL A 138 -6.74 -14.47 3.50
CA VAL A 138 -5.54 -13.65 3.28
C VAL A 138 -4.27 -14.51 3.29
N LEU A 139 -4.19 -15.51 4.17
CA LEU A 139 -3.06 -16.43 4.24
C LEU A 139 -2.94 -17.27 2.96
N ILE A 140 -4.05 -17.81 2.44
CA ILE A 140 -4.08 -18.57 1.18
C ILE A 140 -3.63 -17.68 0.02
N GLN A 141 -4.16 -16.46 -0.07
CA GLN A 141 -3.76 -15.48 -1.07
C GLN A 141 -2.25 -15.20 -0.99
N TRP A 142 -1.74 -14.99 0.22
CA TRP A 142 -0.31 -14.75 0.43
C TRP A 142 0.55 -15.95 0.04
N LEU A 143 0.13 -17.17 0.39
CA LEU A 143 0.82 -18.40 0.02
C LEU A 143 0.85 -18.60 -1.50
N PHE A 144 -0.25 -18.29 -2.19
CA PHE A 144 -0.32 -18.30 -3.64
C PHE A 144 0.68 -17.31 -4.27
N LEU A 145 0.72 -16.06 -3.78
CA LEU A 145 1.69 -15.07 -4.25
C LEU A 145 3.14 -15.45 -3.91
N TYR A 146 3.35 -16.08 -2.75
CA TYR A 146 4.65 -16.58 -2.33
C TYR A 146 5.14 -17.73 -3.22
N PHE A 147 4.25 -18.62 -3.63
CA PHE A 147 4.55 -19.67 -4.60
C PHE A 147 4.99 -19.07 -5.94
N LEU A 148 4.27 -18.08 -6.47
CA LEU A 148 4.63 -17.38 -7.69
C LEU A 148 5.97 -16.62 -7.55
N TYR A 149 6.19 -16.00 -6.38
CA TYR A 149 7.45 -15.35 -6.07
C TYR A 149 8.64 -16.33 -6.12
N LYS A 150 8.51 -17.52 -5.51
CA LYS A 150 9.54 -18.58 -5.58
C LYS A 150 9.79 -19.04 -7.01
N LYS A 151 8.74 -19.15 -7.81
CA LYS A 151 8.83 -19.55 -9.22
C LYS A 151 9.27 -18.42 -10.15
N LYS A 152 9.49 -17.21 -9.62
CA LYS A 152 9.85 -15.99 -10.37
C LYS A 152 8.85 -15.65 -11.49
N VAL A 153 7.59 -16.04 -11.32
CA VAL A 153 6.51 -15.68 -12.24
C VAL A 153 5.92 -14.37 -11.75
N PHE A 154 6.07 -13.33 -12.57
CA PHE A 154 5.58 -11.99 -12.26
C PHE A 154 4.73 -11.50 -13.41
N LEU A 155 3.45 -11.28 -13.15
CA LEU A 155 2.58 -10.64 -14.12
C LEU A 155 2.85 -9.14 -14.10
N LYS A 156 3.47 -8.64 -15.17
CA LYS A 156 3.77 -7.21 -15.36
C LYS A 156 2.91 -6.70 -16.51
N VAL A 157 2.40 -5.47 -16.34
CA VAL A 157 1.72 -4.69 -17.39
C VAL A 157 2.70 -3.64 -17.89
#